data_AF-A0A2J9IQH7-F1
#
_entry.id   AF-A0A2J9IQH7-F1
#
_cell.length_a   1.000
_cell.length_b   1.000
_cell.length_c   1.000
_cell.angle_alpha   90.00
_cell.angle_beta   90.00
_cell.angle_gamma   90.00
#
_symmetry.space_group_name_H-M   'P 1'
#
loop_
_entity.id
_entity.type
_entity.pdbx_description
1 polymer ?
#
loop_
_entity_poly.entity_id
_entity_poly.type
_entity_poly.pdbx_seq_one_letter_code
_entity_poly.pdbx_strand_id
1 'polypeptide(L)' 'MALEALVAAFNEHLVAVQNSRGEDDPAVEAAFFSIADAFEAYEDALYASTGEVTPLEVFEDDDDDDEELDDLED' A
#
# COMPACT_ATOMS: atom_id res chain seq x y z
N MET A 1 9.35 -11.13 12.12
CA MET A 1 7.92 -11.14 12.48
C MET A 1 7.16 -10.19 11.55
N ALA A 2 5.86 -10.38 11.30
CA ALA A 2 5.12 -9.52 10.36
C ALA A 2 5.16 -8.03 10.76
N LEU A 3 5.04 -7.73 12.06
CA LEU A 3 5.20 -6.35 12.57
C LEU A 3 6.58 -5.75 12.27
N GLU A 4 7.66 -6.54 12.39
CA GLU A 4 9.02 -6.06 12.10
C GLU A 4 9.19 -5.77 10.61
N ALA A 5 8.58 -6.57 9.73
CA ALA A 5 8.58 -6.35 8.29
C ALA A 5 7.83 -5.07 7.93
N LEU A 6 6.65 -4.85 8.52
CA LEU A 6 5.88 -3.60 8.34
C LEU A 6 6.67 -2.37 8.81
N VAL A 7 7.30 -2.44 9.98
CA VAL A 7 8.16 -1.35 10.47
C VAL A 7 9.36 -1.12 9.53
N ALA A 8 9.94 -2.18 8.98
CA ALA A 8 11.03 -2.04 8.00
C ALA A 8 10.56 -1.35 6.72
N ALA A 9 9.39 -1.74 6.17
CA ALA A 9 8.81 -1.12 4.98
C ALA A 9 8.57 0.38 5.17
N PHE A 10 8.05 0.80 6.32
CA PHE A 10 7.89 2.23 6.64
C PHE A 10 9.22 3.00 6.66
N ASN A 11 10.27 2.38 7.22
CA ASN A 11 11.59 3.00 7.23
C ASN A 11 12.18 3.10 5.82
N GLU A 12 12.04 2.06 5.00
CA GLU A 12 12.49 2.04 3.61
C GLU A 12 11.78 3.10 2.77
N HIS A 13 10.46 3.22 2.90
CA HIS A 13 9.69 4.28 2.27
C HIS A 13 10.14 5.67 2.71
N LEU A 14 10.38 5.89 4.01
CA LEU A 14 10.90 7.17 4.49
C LEU A 14 12.27 7.50 3.89
N VAL A 15 13.16 6.51 3.79
CA VAL A 15 14.48 6.66 3.15
C VAL A 15 14.32 6.97 1.66
N ALA A 16 13.42 6.29 0.95
CA ALA A 16 13.15 6.53 -0.46
C ALA A 16 12.68 7.98 -0.69
N VAL A 17 11.68 8.44 0.07
CA VAL A 17 11.16 9.82 -0.02
C VAL A 17 12.24 10.84 0.27
N GLN A 18 13.09 10.62 1.28
CA GLN A 18 14.18 11.55 1.61
C GLN A 18 15.27 11.62 0.54
N ASN A 19 15.47 10.56 -0.24
CA ASN A 19 16.47 10.51 -1.31
C ASN A 19 15.87 10.77 -2.70
N SER A 20 14.55 10.96 -2.78
CA SER A 20 13.84 11.14 -4.03
C SER A 20 14.36 12.35 -4.81
N ARG A 21 14.42 12.20 -6.13
CA ARG A 21 14.90 13.24 -7.06
C ARG A 21 13.79 13.91 -7.86
N GLY A 22 12.53 13.60 -7.59
CA GLY A 22 11.37 14.15 -8.31
C GLY A 22 10.04 13.58 -7.79
N GLU A 23 8.94 14.06 -8.36
CA GLU A 23 7.58 13.61 -8.00
C GLU A 23 7.33 12.14 -8.42
N ASP A 24 7.93 11.69 -9.52
CA ASP A 24 7.79 10.33 -10.07
C ASP A 24 9.04 9.46 -9.81
N ASP A 25 9.48 9.37 -8.55
CA ASP A 25 10.61 8.49 -8.22
C ASP A 25 10.13 7.04 -8.06
N PRO A 26 10.56 6.10 -8.93
CA PRO A 26 10.09 4.72 -8.90
C PRO A 26 10.48 3.98 -7.61
N ALA A 27 11.50 4.45 -6.89
CA ALA A 27 11.86 3.88 -5.60
C ALA A 27 10.84 4.24 -4.51
N VAL A 28 10.20 5.41 -4.60
CA VAL A 28 9.13 5.83 -3.69
C VAL A 28 7.88 5.01 -3.95
N GLU A 29 7.49 4.90 -5.22
CA GLU A 29 6.36 4.07 -5.66
C GLU A 29 6.53 2.59 -5.25
N ALA A 30 7.69 2.00 -5.52
CA ALA A 30 7.95 0.61 -5.10
C ALA A 30 7.89 0.44 -3.58
N ALA A 31 8.38 1.43 -2.81
CA ALA A 31 8.32 1.40 -1.36
C ALA A 31 6.89 1.62 -0.82
N PHE A 32 6.04 2.35 -1.55
CA PHE A 32 4.62 2.49 -1.24
C PHE A 32 3.90 1.15 -1.33
N PHE A 33 4.05 0.41 -2.44
CA PHE A 33 3.49 -0.94 -2.58
C PHE A 33 4.04 -1.93 -1.54
N SER A 34 5.33 -1.82 -1.21
CA SER A 34 5.95 -2.65 -0.16
C SER A 34 5.32 -2.44 1.22
N ILE A 35 4.84 -1.23 1.54
CA ILE A 35 4.09 -0.98 2.78
C ILE A 35 2.75 -1.72 2.75
N ALA A 36 2.01 -1.67 1.65
CA ALA A 36 0.72 -2.34 1.50
C ALA A 36 0.87 -3.85 1.73
N ASP A 37 1.78 -4.49 1.00
CA ASP A 37 2.06 -5.92 1.14
C ASP A 37 2.44 -6.31 2.58
N ALA A 38 3.32 -5.52 3.21
CA ALA A 38 3.76 -5.79 4.56
C ALA A 38 2.66 -5.56 5.60
N PHE A 39 1.75 -4.62 5.33
CA PHE A 39 0.61 -4.33 6.19
C PHE A 39 -0.43 -5.46 6.12
N GLU A 40 -0.78 -5.95 4.93
CA GLU A 40 -1.66 -7.12 4.77
C GLU A 40 -1.11 -8.34 5.51
N ALA A 41 0.18 -8.64 5.34
CA ALA A 41 0.82 -9.74 6.06
C ALA A 41 0.79 -9.56 7.59
N TYR A 42 0.82 -8.31 8.07
CA TYR A 42 0.67 -8.00 9.49
C TYR A 42 -0.78 -8.19 9.97
N GLU A 43 -1.77 -7.70 9.22
CA GLU A 43 -3.19 -7.88 9.53
C GLU A 43 -3.57 -9.37 9.58
N ASP A 44 -3.12 -10.16 8.61
CA ASP A 44 -3.33 -11.61 8.59
C ASP A 44 -2.73 -12.29 9.83
N ALA A 45 -1.50 -11.93 10.18
CA ALA A 45 -0.83 -12.48 11.34
C ALA A 45 -1.50 -12.06 12.66
N LEU A 46 -1.96 -10.80 12.73
CA LEU A 46 -2.68 -10.26 13.87
C LEU A 46 -3.99 -11.04 14.05
N TYR A 47 -4.81 -11.12 13.00
CA TYR A 47 -6.09 -11.82 13.02
C TYR A 47 -5.93 -13.29 13.37
N ALA A 48 -4.96 -13.99 12.76
CA ALA A 48 -4.69 -15.39 13.07
C ALA A 48 -4.29 -15.62 14.55
N SER A 49 -3.69 -14.63 15.21
CA SER A 49 -3.19 -14.75 16.58
C SER A 49 -4.16 -14.28 17.65
N THR A 50 -4.96 -13.23 17.38
CA THR A 50 -5.82 -12.58 18.37
C THR A 50 -7.30 -12.57 17.98
N GLY A 51 -7.63 -12.75 16.71
CA GLY A 51 -8.98 -12.56 16.16
C GLY A 51 -9.38 -11.10 15.98
N GLU A 52 -8.43 -10.17 16.13
CA GLU A 52 -8.65 -8.72 15.99
C GLU A 52 -7.98 -8.19 14.72
N VAL A 53 -8.40 -7.02 14.26
CA VAL A 53 -7.82 -6.27 13.12
C VAL A 53 -7.55 -4.82 13.51
N THR A 54 -6.70 -4.11 12.76
CA THR A 54 -6.51 -2.67 12.98
C THR A 54 -7.60 -1.85 12.28
N PRO A 55 -7.82 -0.57 12.66
CA PRO A 55 -8.79 0.30 11.98
C PRO A 55 -8.23 0.93 10.69
N LEU A 56 -7.21 0.32 10.07
CA LEU A 56 -6.52 0.84 8.90
C LEU A 56 -6.90 0.00 7.67
N GLU A 57 -6.94 0.63 6.51
CA GLU A 57 -7.26 -0.01 5.22
C GLU A 57 -6.18 0.39 4.20
N VAL A 58 -5.88 -0.52 3.27
CA VAL A 58 -5.04 -0.22 2.10
C VAL A 58 -5.95 0.36 1.03
N PHE A 59 -5.56 1.51 0.47
CA PHE A 59 -6.22 2.04 -0.72
C PHE A 59 -5.58 1.38 -1.94
N GLU A 60 -6.40 0.67 -2.72
CA GLU A 60 -6.02 0.31 -4.08
C GLU A 60 -6.15 1.61 -4.91
N ASP A 61 -5.13 1.94 -5.71
CA ASP A 61 -5.28 3.01 -6.71
C ASP A 61 -6.29 2.48 -7.73
N ASP A 62 -7.53 2.99 -7.66
CA ASP A 62 -8.58 2.80 -8.67
C ASP A 62 -8.17 3.53 -9.98
N ASP A 63 -7.04 3.16 -10.58
CA ASP A 63 -6.71 3.47 -11.98
C ASP A 63 -7.53 2.61 -12.97
N ASP A 64 -8.60 1.96 -12.49
CA ASP A 64 -9.68 1.33 -13.27
C ASP A 64 -10.92 2.26 -13.37
N ASP A 65 -10.74 3.59 -13.30
CA ASP A 65 -11.74 4.60 -13.73
C ASP A 65 -11.88 4.67 -15.28
N ASP A 66 -11.77 3.51 -15.95
CA ASP A 66 -11.96 3.32 -17.40
C ASP A 66 -13.22 2.45 -17.68
N GLU A 67 -14.26 2.56 -16.83
CA GLU A 67 -15.61 2.15 -17.22
C GLU A 67 -16.21 3.20 -18.17
N GLU A 68 -15.83 3.06 -19.45
CA GLU A 68 -16.53 3.48 -20.67
C GLU A 68 -17.90 4.17 -20.41
N LEU A 69 -17.92 5.50 -20.49
CA LEU A 69 -19.15 6.28 -20.72
C LEU A 69 -19.67 6.00 -22.14
N ASP A 70 -20.12 4.79 -22.40
CA ASP A 70 -20.73 4.39 -23.68
C ASP A 70 -22.12 3.80 -23.43
N ASP A 71 -23.03 4.67 -22.96
CA ASP A 71 -24.45 4.54 -23.31
C ASP A 71 -25.13 5.93 -23.32
N LEU A 72 -24.64 6.80 -24.21
CA LEU A 72 -25.46 7.86 -24.79
C LEU A 72 -26.06 7.33 -26.10
N GLU A 73 -27.05 6.44 -26.04
CA GLU A 73 -27.91 6.14 -27.19
C GLU A 73 -29.40 6.41 -26.92
N ASP A 74 -29.88 7.46 -27.62
CA ASP A 74 -31.23 7.92 -28.01
C ASP A 74 -32.22 8.53 -26.97
#